data_AF-A0A950C0Z1-F1
#
_entry.id   AF-A0A950C0Z1-F1
#
_cell.length_a   1.000
_cell.length_b   1.000
_cell.length_c   1.000
_cell.angle_alpha   90.00
_cell.angle_beta   90.00
_cell.angle_gamma   90.00
#
_symmetry.space_group_name_H-M   'P 1'
#
loop_
_entity.id
_entity.type
_entity.pdbx_description
1 polymer ?
#
loop_
_entity_poly.entity_id
_entity_poly.type
_entity_poly.pdbx_seq_one_letter_code
_entity_poly.pdbx_strand_id
1 'polypeptide(L)'
;FAAAVKIAQAEFDRHQPDAVVGSSRGGAVAMNIQAGSARLVLLCPAWKRWGSATSVKPGTVILHSEADDVVPIADSRELLTRSGLPQSALRVVGTDHRLADPAPLAAMLAAVESVGPQGSSSQS
;
A
#
# COMPACT_ATOMS: atom_id res chain seq x y z
N PHE A 1 12.72 -13.15 -1.59
CA PHE A 1 11.49 -12.44 -1.96
C PHE A 1 10.37 -13.39 -2.37
N ALA A 2 10.55 -14.26 -3.37
CA ALA A 2 9.53 -15.21 -3.82
C ALA A 2 8.86 -16.04 -2.70
N ALA A 3 9.66 -16.56 -1.75
CA ALA A 3 9.12 -17.28 -0.59
C ALA A 3 8.18 -16.40 0.27
N ALA A 4 8.50 -15.12 0.46
CA ALA A 4 7.66 -14.20 1.23
C ALA A 4 6.33 -13.92 0.51
N VAL A 5 6.34 -13.77 -0.82
CA VAL A 5 5.11 -13.64 -1.62
C VAL A 5 4.26 -14.91 -1.52
N LYS A 6 4.88 -16.09 -1.61
CA LYS A 6 4.18 -17.38 -1.47
C LYS A 6 3.52 -17.52 -0.09
N ILE A 7 4.23 -17.18 0.98
CA ILE A 7 3.68 -17.23 2.35
C ILE A 7 2.55 -16.21 2.50
N ALA A 8 2.76 -14.97 2.07
CA ALA A 8 1.73 -13.93 2.15
C ALA A 8 0.47 -14.29 1.35
N GLN A 9 0.62 -14.89 0.16
CA GLN A 9 -0.51 -15.38 -0.63
C GLN A 9 -1.27 -16.48 0.13
N ALA A 10 -0.57 -17.47 0.69
CA ALA A 10 -1.20 -18.56 1.43
C ALA A 10 -1.97 -18.05 2.67
N GLU A 11 -1.42 -17.08 3.40
CA GLU A 11 -2.10 -16.46 4.54
C GLU A 11 -3.30 -15.62 4.10
N PHE A 12 -3.19 -14.90 2.97
CA PHE A 12 -4.32 -14.17 2.39
C PHE A 12 -5.44 -15.13 1.98
N ASP A 13 -5.13 -16.19 1.25
CA ASP A 13 -6.09 -17.20 0.79
C ASP A 13 -6.82 -17.87 1.97
N ARG A 14 -6.09 -18.12 3.07
CA ARG A 14 -6.64 -18.71 4.29
C ARG A 14 -7.59 -17.79 5.06
N HIS A 15 -7.26 -16.50 5.16
CA HIS A 15 -7.93 -15.58 6.08
C HIS A 15 -8.86 -14.59 5.39
N GLN A 16 -8.67 -14.34 4.09
CA GLN A 16 -9.46 -13.41 3.26
C GLN A 16 -9.71 -12.06 3.97
N PRO A 17 -8.67 -11.36 4.44
CA PRO A 17 -8.84 -10.11 5.17
C PRO A 17 -9.38 -8.99 4.27
N ASP A 18 -10.11 -8.03 4.85
CA ASP A 18 -10.62 -6.86 4.12
C ASP A 18 -9.54 -5.85 3.73
N ALA A 19 -8.38 -5.90 4.40
CA ALA A 19 -7.24 -5.03 4.13
C ALA A 19 -5.90 -5.77 4.32
N VAL A 20 -4.92 -5.40 3.50
CA VAL A 20 -3.53 -5.86 3.60
C VAL A 20 -2.65 -4.64 3.81
N VAL A 21 -1.92 -4.63 4.92
CA VAL A 21 -0.95 -3.58 5.24
C VAL A 21 0.46 -4.10 4.97
N GLY A 22 1.25 -3.34 4.22
CA GLY A 22 2.63 -3.71 3.91
C GLY A 22 3.59 -2.53 4.06
N SER A 23 4.61 -2.68 4.90
CA SER A 23 5.67 -1.66 5.10
C SER A 23 6.94 -2.02 4.35
N SER A 24 7.55 -1.05 3.66
CA SER A 24 8.83 -1.17 2.96
C SER A 24 8.89 -2.40 2.04
N ARG A 25 9.74 -3.40 2.33
CA ARG A 25 9.77 -4.69 1.62
C ARG A 25 8.44 -5.43 1.70
N GLY A 26 7.74 -5.36 2.82
CA GLY A 26 6.39 -5.91 2.98
C GLY A 26 5.37 -5.21 2.08
N GLY A 27 5.54 -3.91 1.82
CA GLY A 27 4.74 -3.19 0.82
C GLY A 27 4.92 -3.77 -0.59
N ALA A 28 6.17 -4.04 -0.97
CA ALA A 28 6.46 -4.73 -2.23
C ALA A 28 5.88 -6.15 -2.27
N VAL A 29 5.91 -6.90 -1.16
CA VAL A 29 5.25 -8.22 -1.07
C VAL A 29 3.74 -8.07 -1.27
N ALA A 30 3.09 -7.14 -0.59
CA ALA A 30 1.65 -6.88 -0.71
C ALA A 30 1.22 -6.52 -2.14
N MET A 31 2.06 -5.80 -2.89
CA MET A 31 1.83 -5.50 -4.31
C MET A 31 1.88 -6.73 -5.22
N ASN A 32 2.53 -7.82 -4.80
CA ASN A 32 2.76 -9.01 -5.62
C ASN A 32 1.87 -10.20 -5.23
N ILE A 33 0.89 -10.02 -4.33
CA ILE A 33 -0.14 -11.04 -4.03
C ILE A 33 -1.46 -10.69 -4.72
N GLN A 34 -2.29 -11.70 -4.95
CA GLN A 34 -3.65 -11.57 -5.46
C GLN A 34 -4.60 -11.19 -4.32
N ALA A 35 -4.66 -9.90 -3.99
CA ALA A 35 -5.43 -9.37 -2.86
C ALA A 35 -6.94 -9.15 -3.16
N GLY A 36 -7.45 -9.56 -4.33
CA GLY A 36 -8.87 -9.42 -4.69
C GLY A 36 -9.45 -8.01 -4.40
N SER A 37 -10.58 -7.98 -3.69
CA SER A 37 -11.23 -6.74 -3.24
C SER A 37 -10.54 -6.08 -2.05
N ALA A 38 -9.72 -6.80 -1.27
CA ALA A 38 -9.08 -6.30 -0.06
C ALA A 38 -8.26 -5.04 -0.33
N ARG A 39 -8.39 -4.01 0.50
CA ARG A 39 -7.63 -2.77 0.30
C ARG A 39 -6.14 -3.00 0.54
N LEU A 40 -5.29 -2.37 -0.28
CA LEU A 40 -3.86 -2.27 0.02
C LEU A 40 -3.59 -0.95 0.75
N VAL A 41 -2.92 -1.03 1.89
CA VAL A 41 -2.36 0.12 2.63
C VAL A 41 -0.84 -0.07 2.68
N LEU A 42 -0.11 0.77 1.95
CA LEU A 42 1.32 0.60 1.75
C LEU A 42 2.10 1.70 2.47
N LEU A 43 3.03 1.32 3.33
CA LEU A 43 3.92 2.25 4.03
C LEU A 43 5.26 2.20 3.30
N CYS A 44 5.71 3.34 2.74
CA CYS A 44 7.01 3.50 2.07
C CYS A 44 7.43 2.31 1.18
N PRO A 45 6.59 1.84 0.22
CA PRO A 45 6.78 0.56 -0.46
C PRO A 45 8.05 0.53 -1.30
N ALA A 46 8.94 -0.43 -1.02
CA ALA A 46 10.23 -0.59 -1.70
C ALA A 46 10.10 -1.34 -3.05
N TRP A 47 9.12 -0.98 -3.88
CA TRP A 47 8.68 -1.75 -5.06
C TRP A 47 9.70 -1.78 -6.20
N LYS A 48 10.54 -0.75 -6.34
CA LYS A 48 11.62 -0.75 -7.33
C LYS A 48 12.77 -1.70 -6.98
N ARG A 49 12.90 -2.06 -5.69
CA ARG A 49 13.96 -2.96 -5.20
C ARG A 49 13.54 -4.43 -5.18
N TRP A 50 12.24 -4.69 -5.14
CA TRP A 50 11.71 -6.02 -4.86
C TRP A 50 10.47 -6.35 -5.68
N GLY A 51 10.44 -7.58 -6.22
CA GLY A 51 9.30 -8.07 -6.98
C GLY A 51 9.26 -7.55 -8.41
N SER A 52 8.13 -7.78 -9.08
CA SER A 52 7.92 -7.41 -10.49
C SER A 52 6.70 -6.50 -10.69
N ALA A 53 5.83 -6.35 -9.68
CA ALA A 53 4.71 -5.42 -9.75
C ALA A 53 5.20 -3.97 -9.86
N THR A 54 4.73 -3.25 -10.88
CA THR A 54 5.08 -1.84 -11.12
C THR A 54 3.89 -0.89 -11.05
N SER A 55 2.74 -1.38 -10.63
CA SER A 55 1.51 -0.63 -10.40
C SER A 55 0.71 -1.32 -9.28
N VAL A 56 -0.28 -0.60 -8.76
CA VAL A 56 -1.22 -1.08 -7.73
C VAL A 56 -2.65 -0.89 -8.18
N LYS A 57 -3.56 -1.65 -7.58
CA LYS A 57 -4.99 -1.60 -7.92
C LYS A 57 -5.67 -0.32 -7.39
N PRO A 58 -6.79 0.12 -8.02
CA PRO A 58 -7.61 1.22 -7.51
C PRO A 58 -7.99 1.06 -6.04
N GLY A 59 -8.10 2.18 -5.33
CA GLY A 59 -8.42 2.21 -3.89
C GLY A 59 -7.26 1.83 -2.96
N THR A 60 -6.04 1.66 -3.49
CA THR A 60 -4.80 1.57 -2.70
C THR A 60 -4.49 2.92 -2.05
N VAL A 61 -4.06 2.90 -0.79
CA VAL A 61 -3.57 4.08 -0.07
C VAL A 61 -2.09 3.88 0.25
N ILE A 62 -1.28 4.92 0.03
CA ILE A 62 0.16 4.92 0.29
C ILE A 62 0.46 5.97 1.35
N LEU A 63 1.24 5.60 2.37
CA LEU A 63 1.80 6.51 3.37
C LEU A 63 3.30 6.60 3.15
N HIS A 64 3.86 7.80 3.13
CA HIS A 64 5.29 8.00 2.91
C HIS A 64 5.75 9.33 3.51
N SER A 65 6.89 9.35 4.21
CA SER A 65 7.53 10.59 4.65
C SER A 65 8.31 11.26 3.51
N GLU A 66 8.31 12.60 3.45
CA GLU A 66 9.27 13.30 2.57
C GLU A 66 10.73 13.13 3.05
N ALA A 67 10.92 12.81 4.33
CA ALA A 67 12.22 12.62 4.97
C ALA A 67 12.66 11.14 4.99
N ASP A 68 12.00 10.27 4.21
CA ASP A 68 12.43 8.88 4.04
C ASP A 68 13.80 8.81 3.34
N ASP A 69 14.81 8.41 4.10
CA ASP A 69 16.20 8.28 3.65
C ASP A 69 16.52 6.87 3.11
N VAL A 70 15.60 5.92 3.23
CA VAL A 70 15.78 4.54 2.78
C VAL A 70 15.10 4.32 1.44
N VAL A 71 13.88 4.79 1.25
CA VAL A 71 13.11 4.69 0.00
C VAL A 71 12.70 6.11 -0.40
N PRO A 72 13.15 6.64 -1.55
CA PRO A 72 12.76 7.99 -1.95
C PRO A 72 11.25 8.11 -2.16
N ILE A 73 10.62 9.15 -1.61
CA ILE A 73 9.17 9.41 -1.83
C ILE A 73 8.79 9.56 -3.31
N ALA A 74 9.75 9.94 -4.16
CA ALA A 74 9.59 9.97 -5.60
C ALA A 74 9.15 8.60 -6.17
N ASP A 75 9.57 7.49 -5.57
CA ASP A 75 9.15 6.15 -5.98
C ASP A 75 7.67 5.92 -5.73
N SER A 76 7.10 6.45 -4.63
CA SER A 76 5.65 6.39 -4.41
C SER A 76 4.88 7.33 -5.33
N ARG A 77 5.41 8.52 -5.62
CA ARG A 77 4.82 9.45 -6.60
C ARG A 77 4.77 8.81 -7.99
N GLU A 78 5.84 8.14 -8.42
CA GLU A 78 5.85 7.39 -9.67
C GLU A 78 4.84 6.24 -9.64
N LEU A 79 4.75 5.50 -8.53
CA LEU A 79 3.79 4.41 -8.39
C LEU A 79 2.34 4.90 -8.54
N LEU A 80 2.00 6.07 -8.00
CA LEU A 80 0.70 6.71 -8.21
C LEU A 80 0.43 6.94 -9.70
N THR A 81 1.37 7.58 -10.40
CA THR A 81 1.24 7.87 -11.83
C THR A 81 1.08 6.60 -12.66
N ARG A 82 1.92 5.58 -12.43
CA ARG A 82 1.85 4.29 -13.15
C ARG A 82 0.56 3.53 -12.90
N SER A 83 -0.08 3.77 -11.76
CA SER A 83 -1.30 3.10 -11.34
C SER A 83 -2.56 3.88 -11.69
N GLY A 84 -2.44 5.09 -12.27
CA GLY A 84 -3.59 5.97 -12.52
C GLY A 84 -4.32 6.39 -11.25
N LEU A 85 -3.63 6.41 -10.10
CA LEU A 85 -4.22 6.80 -8.82
C LEU A 85 -4.26 8.33 -8.67
N PRO A 86 -5.29 8.88 -7.99
CA PRO A 86 -5.32 10.30 -7.68
C PRO A 86 -4.21 10.65 -6.67
N GLN A 87 -3.79 11.92 -6.64
CA GLN A 87 -2.80 12.40 -5.67
C GLN A 87 -3.25 12.16 -4.21
N SER A 88 -4.55 12.18 -3.94
CA SER A 88 -5.13 11.87 -2.62
C SER A 88 -4.87 10.44 -2.14
N ALA A 89 -4.43 9.53 -3.01
CA ALA A 89 -4.01 8.18 -2.62
C ALA A 89 -2.66 8.18 -1.88
N LEU A 90 -1.85 9.23 -2.00
CA LEU A 90 -0.59 9.40 -1.25
C LEU A 90 -0.80 10.33 -0.06
N ARG A 91 -0.62 9.80 1.14
CA ARG A 91 -0.60 10.53 2.41
C ARG A 91 0.85 10.78 2.79
N VAL A 92 1.29 12.02 2.61
CA VAL A 92 2.62 12.45 3.03
C VAL A 92 2.61 12.64 4.55
N VAL A 93 3.32 11.79 5.29
CA VAL A 93 3.26 11.74 6.76
C VAL A 93 4.54 11.19 7.37
N GLY A 94 4.84 11.60 8.60
CA GLY A 94 6.01 11.13 9.35
C GLY A 94 7.29 11.86 8.98
N THR A 95 8.34 11.57 9.73
CA THR A 95 9.64 12.26 9.67
C THR A 95 10.80 11.31 9.37
N ASP A 96 10.51 10.01 9.17
CA ASP A 96 11.49 8.99 8.85
C ASP A 96 10.87 7.83 8.02
N HIS A 97 11.69 6.86 7.64
CA HIS A 97 11.27 5.65 6.94
C HIS A 97 10.35 4.73 7.77
N ARG A 98 10.44 4.76 9.09
CA ARG A 98 9.78 3.77 9.95
C ARG A 98 8.29 4.01 10.05
N LEU A 99 7.87 5.28 10.02
CA LEU A 99 6.47 5.68 10.19
C LEU A 99 5.86 5.09 11.48
N ALA A 100 6.66 5.02 12.54
CA ALA A 100 6.26 4.44 13.83
C ALA A 100 5.73 5.48 14.83
N ASP A 101 5.84 6.76 14.50
CA ASP A 101 5.30 7.84 15.33
C ASP A 101 3.76 7.81 15.37
N PRO A 102 3.14 8.39 16.41
CA PRO A 102 1.69 8.37 16.58
C PRO A 102 0.91 8.90 15.36
N ALA A 103 1.40 9.96 14.71
CA ALA A 103 0.71 10.56 13.56
C ALA A 103 0.68 9.63 12.32
N PRO A 104 1.80 9.05 11.87
CA PRO A 104 1.78 8.00 10.84
C PRO A 104 0.92 6.78 11.19
N LEU A 105 0.97 6.30 12.43
CA LEU A 105 0.16 5.15 12.86
C LEU A 105 -1.34 5.46 12.82
N ALA A 106 -1.75 6.66 13.25
CA ALA A 106 -3.13 7.12 13.13
C ALA A 106 -3.56 7.26 11.66
N ALA A 107 -2.67 7.75 10.79
CA ALA A 107 -2.94 7.84 9.36
C ALA A 107 -3.07 6.44 8.71
N MET A 108 -2.32 5.44 9.19
CA MET A 108 -2.42 4.05 8.74
C MET A 108 -3.75 3.45 9.18
N LEU A 109 -4.12 3.63 10.45
CA LEU A 109 -5.40 3.18 10.98
C LEU A 109 -6.57 3.77 10.17
N ALA A 110 -6.57 5.09 9.95
CA ALA A 110 -7.59 5.74 9.13
C ALA A 110 -7.61 5.25 7.67
N ALA A 111 -6.49 4.76 7.12
CA ALA A 111 -6.46 4.17 5.79
C ALA A 111 -7.11 2.78 5.78
N VAL A 112 -6.87 1.98 6.81
CA VAL A 112 -7.49 0.66 7.03
C VAL A 112 -8.99 0.80 7.31
N GLU A 113 -9.41 1.76 8.12
CA GLU A 113 -10.81 1.94 8.52
C GLU A 113 -11.68 2.59 7.44
N SER A 114 -11.09 3.29 6.48
CA SER A 114 -11.85 3.90 5.36
C SER A 114 -12.46 2.85 4.40
N VAL A 115 -12.49 1.57 4.77
CA VAL A 115 -13.10 0.46 4.01
C VAL A 115 -14.62 0.61 4.12
N GLY A 116 -15.16 1.53 3.31
CA GLY A 116 -16.54 1.51 2.86
C GLY A 116 -16.61 0.96 1.43
N PRO A 117 -17.74 0.39 0.99
CA PRO A 117 -17.90 -0.10 -0.37
C PRO A 117 -17.61 1.05 -1.35
N GLN A 118 -16.71 0.80 -2.30
CA GLN A 118 -16.61 1.69 -3.45
C GLN A 118 -17.97 1.66 -4.14
N GLY A 119 -18.68 2.78 -4.11
CA GLY A 119 -20.04 2.90 -4.62
C GLY A 119 -20.14 2.30 -6.01
N SER A 120 -21.06 1.36 -6.16
CA SER A 120 -21.62 0.99 -7.44
C SER A 120 -22.20 2.24 -8.09
N SER A 121 -21.47 2.85 -9.00
CA SER A 121 -22.05 3.79 -9.96
C SER A 121 -22.86 2.99 -10.99
N SER A 122 -24.04 2.52 -10.58
CA SER A 122 -25.13 2.21 -11.50
C SER A 122 -25.81 3.54 -11.80
N GLN A 123 -25.41 4.19 -12.89
CA GLN A 123 -26.29 5.18 -13.52
C GLN A 123 -27.33 4.39 -14.31
N SER A 124 -28.59 4.55 -13.90
CA SER A 124 -29.79 4.22 -14.67
C SER A 124 -30.24 5.47 -15.41
#